data_AF-A0A960QNT1-F1
#
_entry.id   AF-A0A960QNT1-F1
#
_cell.length_a   1.000
_cell.length_b   1.000
_cell.length_c   1.000
_cell.angle_alpha   90.00
_cell.angle_beta   90.00
_cell.angle_gamma   90.00
#
_symmetry.space_group_name_H-M   'P 1'
#
loop_
_entity.id
_entity.type
_entity.pdbx_description
1 polymer ?
#
loop_
_entity_poly.entity_id
_entity_poly.type
_entity_poly.pdbx_seq_one_letter_code
_entity_poly.pdbx_strand_id
1 'polypeptide(L)'
;MKKSNPSTHLSNLPKRKSFPLTISTYLFDLLKSRVLKIKSQENYSCTRQQWINQAIREKIEIEKEKQKKSNAGLHKQAKQKRLALLLEDKVVKEIDALLNERRAMGDISFSKKSWIIEAIKEKLARDSHS
;
A
#
# COMPACT_ATOMS: atom_id res chain seq x y z
N MET A 1 53.01 -19.84 -20.92
CA MET A 1 53.32 -20.18 -19.51
C MET A 1 52.02 -20.32 -18.72
N LYS A 2 51.96 -21.39 -17.93
CA LYS A 2 51.24 -21.60 -16.67
C LYS A 2 49.95 -20.81 -16.37
N LYS A 3 48.90 -21.62 -16.16
CA LYS A 3 48.03 -21.70 -14.95
C LYS A 3 47.09 -20.48 -14.75
N SER A 4 45.84 -20.64 -14.33
CA SER A 4 45.30 -21.54 -13.31
C SER A 4 43.76 -21.49 -13.35
N ASN A 5 43.12 -22.59 -12.93
CA ASN A 5 41.71 -22.65 -12.51
C ASN A 5 41.36 -21.57 -11.47
N PRO A 6 40.06 -21.25 -11.34
CA PRO A 6 39.37 -21.57 -10.08
C PRO A 6 37.94 -22.08 -10.35
N SER A 7 37.61 -23.34 -10.07
CA SER A 7 37.00 -23.82 -8.80
C SER A 7 36.65 -22.73 -7.78
N THR A 8 35.38 -22.30 -7.69
CA THR A 8 34.60 -22.04 -6.45
C THR A 8 33.23 -21.41 -6.74
N HIS A 9 32.28 -21.59 -5.80
CA HIS A 9 30.99 -20.90 -5.64
C HIS A 9 29.72 -21.47 -6.32
N LEU A 10 29.24 -22.62 -5.84
CA LEU A 10 27.83 -23.03 -6.00
C LEU A 10 27.16 -23.18 -4.62
N SER A 11 26.93 -22.08 -3.90
CA SER A 11 26.15 -22.14 -2.64
C SER A 11 25.36 -20.87 -2.24
N ASN A 12 25.35 -19.81 -3.04
CA ASN A 12 24.61 -18.57 -2.73
C ASN A 12 23.48 -18.25 -3.73
N LEU A 13 22.82 -19.28 -4.29
CA LEU A 13 21.62 -19.03 -5.09
C LEU A 13 20.44 -18.74 -4.16
N PRO A 14 19.71 -17.62 -4.35
CA PRO A 14 18.59 -17.27 -3.49
C PRO A 14 17.54 -18.37 -3.49
N LYS A 15 17.09 -18.79 -2.30
CA LYS A 15 16.05 -19.82 -2.13
C LYS A 15 14.79 -19.38 -2.86
N ARG A 16 14.45 -20.05 -3.96
CA ARG A 16 13.20 -19.83 -4.70
C ARG A 16 12.06 -20.50 -3.94
N LYS A 17 10.96 -19.77 -3.72
CA LYS A 17 9.72 -20.31 -3.18
C LYS A 17 8.71 -20.45 -4.32
N SER A 18 8.02 -21.59 -4.38
CA SER A 18 6.90 -21.79 -5.30
C SER A 18 5.63 -21.20 -4.70
N PHE A 19 4.86 -20.49 -5.52
CA PHE A 19 3.56 -19.92 -5.14
C PHE A 19 2.52 -20.39 -6.16
N PRO A 20 1.79 -21.49 -5.89
CA PRO A 20 0.76 -21.96 -6.79
C PRO A 20 -0.42 -20.97 -6.79
N LEU A 21 -0.91 -20.65 -7.98
CA LEU A 21 -2.06 -19.78 -8.19
C LEU A 21 -2.92 -20.35 -9.32
N THR A 22 -4.23 -20.34 -9.14
CA THR A 22 -5.19 -20.62 -10.20
C THR A 22 -5.63 -19.32 -10.86
N ILE A 23 -5.59 -19.28 -12.19
CA ILE A 23 -6.09 -18.17 -13.00
C ILE A 23 -7.16 -18.68 -13.96
N SER A 24 -8.01 -17.77 -14.45
CA SER A 24 -9.00 -18.14 -15.46
C SER A 24 -8.33 -18.58 -16.77
N THR A 25 -9.00 -19.46 -17.51
CA THR A 25 -8.56 -19.91 -18.84
C THR A 25 -8.33 -18.73 -19.78
N TYR A 26 -9.23 -17.74 -19.75
CA TYR A 26 -9.09 -16.51 -20.51
C TYR A 26 -7.78 -15.77 -20.23
N LEU A 27 -7.44 -15.58 -18.94
CA LEU A 27 -6.19 -14.90 -18.58
C LEU A 27 -4.96 -15.73 -18.96
N PHE A 28 -5.04 -17.05 -18.83
CA PHE A 28 -3.97 -17.95 -19.27
C PHE A 28 -3.68 -17.82 -20.79
N ASP A 29 -4.73 -17.79 -21.60
CA ASP A 29 -4.62 -17.67 -23.06
C ASP A 29 -4.09 -16.30 -23.48
N LEU A 30 -4.55 -15.23 -22.84
CA LEU A 30 -4.00 -13.88 -23.04
C LEU A 30 -2.50 -13.82 -22.75
N LEU A 31 -2.05 -14.38 -21.62
CA LEU A 31 -0.64 -14.43 -21.25
C LEU A 31 0.18 -15.23 -22.27
N LYS A 32 -0.33 -16.38 -22.72
CA LYS A 32 0.33 -17.21 -23.73
C LYS A 32 0.47 -16.45 -25.05
N SER A 33 -0.60 -15.83 -25.54
CA SER A 33 -0.57 -15.03 -26.77
C SER A 33 0.39 -13.85 -26.67
N ARG A 34 0.42 -13.16 -25.53
CA ARG A 34 1.30 -12.00 -25.32
C ARG A 34 2.78 -12.39 -25.36
N VAL A 35 3.15 -13.49 -24.72
CA VAL A 35 4.54 -13.96 -24.70
C VAL A 35 5.01 -14.43 -26.08
N LEU A 36 4.14 -15.11 -26.85
CA LEU A 36 4.45 -15.48 -28.23
C LEU A 36 4.67 -14.25 -29.11
N LYS A 37 3.83 -13.22 -28.96
CA LYS A 37 3.98 -11.96 -29.70
C LYS A 37 5.32 -11.27 -29.38
N ILE A 38 5.70 -11.16 -28.11
CA ILE A 38 6.98 -10.55 -27.72
C ILE A 38 8.17 -11.31 -28.33
N LYS A 39 8.16 -12.65 -28.26
CA LYS A 39 9.19 -13.50 -28.89
C LYS A 39 9.30 -13.32 -30.40
N SER A 40 8.20 -12.96 -31.06
CA SER A 40 8.17 -12.73 -32.51
C SER A 40 8.60 -11.31 -32.92
N GLN A 41 8.48 -10.33 -32.02
CA GLN A 41 8.72 -8.92 -32.33
C GLN A 41 10.11 -8.45 -31.91
N GLU A 42 10.65 -9.02 -30.84
CA GLU A 42 11.97 -8.71 -30.33
C GLU A 42 12.82 -9.97 -30.48
N ASN A 43 14.10 -9.87 -30.85
CA ASN A 43 15.07 -10.99 -30.82
C ASN A 43 15.36 -11.45 -29.37
N TYR A 44 14.34 -11.52 -28.52
CA TYR A 44 14.39 -11.61 -27.09
C TYR A 44 13.67 -12.88 -26.64
N SER A 45 14.39 -13.77 -25.97
CA SER A 45 13.87 -15.03 -25.44
C SER A 45 13.13 -14.81 -24.10
N CYS A 46 12.06 -14.04 -24.10
CA CYS A 46 11.25 -13.85 -22.89
C CYS A 46 10.36 -15.07 -22.62
N THR A 47 10.57 -15.73 -21.47
CA THR A 47 9.68 -16.79 -20.97
C THR A 47 8.46 -16.19 -20.27
N ARG A 48 7.35 -16.95 -20.20
CA ARG A 48 6.15 -16.56 -19.44
C ARG A 48 6.49 -16.18 -17.99
N GLN A 49 7.38 -16.93 -17.35
CA GLN A 49 7.81 -16.67 -15.99
C GLN A 49 8.60 -15.35 -15.87
N GLN A 50 9.49 -15.06 -16.82
CA GLN A 50 10.25 -13.80 -16.82
C GLN A 50 9.30 -12.60 -16.99
N TRP A 51 8.34 -12.70 -17.91
CA TRP A 51 7.35 -11.65 -18.11
C TRP A 51 6.51 -11.40 -16.86
N ILE A 52 6.01 -12.47 -16.21
CA ILE A 52 5.24 -12.36 -14.96
C ILE A 52 6.12 -11.77 -13.84
N ASN A 53 7.36 -12.23 -13.69
CA ASN A 53 8.28 -11.68 -12.70
C ASN A 53 8.56 -10.19 -12.92
N GLN A 54 8.70 -9.77 -14.18
CA GLN A 54 8.88 -8.36 -14.53
C GLN A 54 7.63 -7.55 -14.16
N ALA A 55 6.43 -8.01 -14.54
CA ALA A 55 5.17 -7.35 -14.19
C ALA A 55 4.99 -7.22 -12.66
N ILE A 56 5.38 -8.24 -11.88
CA ILE A 56 5.35 -8.17 -10.41
C ILE A 56 6.37 -7.16 -9.88
N ARG A 57 7.58 -7.11 -10.43
CA ARG A 57 8.60 -6.13 -10.03
C ARG A 57 8.16 -4.70 -10.34
N GLU A 58 7.62 -4.46 -11.53
CA GLU A 58 7.04 -3.17 -11.91
C GLU A 58 5.92 -2.77 -10.96
N LYS A 59 5.01 -3.69 -10.63
CA LYS A 59 3.97 -3.45 -9.64
C LYS A 59 4.55 -3.11 -8.26
N ILE A 60 5.58 -3.82 -7.80
CA ILE A 60 6.26 -3.52 -6.53
C ILE A 60 6.87 -2.12 -6.57
N GLU A 61 7.56 -1.74 -7.65
CA GLU A 61 8.16 -0.41 -7.76
C GLU A 61 7.10 0.69 -7.85
N ILE A 62 6.01 0.49 -8.60
CA ILE A 62 4.86 1.40 -8.63
C ILE A 62 4.27 1.57 -7.22
N GLU A 63 4.08 0.48 -6.48
CA GLU A 63 3.56 0.57 -5.11
C GLU A 63 4.58 1.22 -4.15
N LYS A 64 5.88 0.99 -4.30
CA LYS A 64 6.92 1.71 -3.56
C LYS A 64 6.95 3.19 -3.90
N GLU A 65 6.78 3.55 -5.17
CA GLU A 65 6.71 4.95 -5.61
C GLU A 65 5.44 5.63 -5.12
N LYS A 66 4.29 4.96 -5.15
CA LYS A 66 3.06 5.43 -4.51
C LYS A 66 3.25 5.60 -3.02
N GLN A 67 3.91 4.66 -2.35
CA GLN A 67 4.26 4.79 -0.94
C GLN A 67 5.21 5.96 -0.73
N LYS A 68 6.25 6.16 -1.56
CA LYS A 68 7.15 7.32 -1.49
C LYS A 68 6.45 8.64 -1.76
N LYS A 69 5.49 8.70 -2.70
CA LYS A 69 4.69 9.90 -3.00
C LYS A 69 3.67 10.16 -1.89
N SER A 70 3.03 9.10 -1.37
CA SER A 70 2.22 9.19 -0.17
C SER A 70 3.08 9.67 1.01
N ASN A 71 4.30 9.15 1.16
CA ASN A 71 5.31 9.50 2.16
C ASN A 71 6.01 10.82 1.88
N ALA A 72 5.94 11.41 0.69
CA ALA A 72 6.42 12.78 0.45
C ALA A 72 5.38 13.78 0.97
N GLY A 73 4.09 13.40 0.97
CA GLY A 73 3.04 14.04 1.77
C GLY A 73 2.95 13.55 3.23
N LEU A 74 3.47 12.35 3.54
CA LEU A 74 3.46 11.70 4.86
C LEU A 74 4.83 11.69 5.58
N HIS A 75 5.86 12.43 5.12
CA HIS A 75 7.14 12.57 5.86
C HIS A 75 7.07 13.64 6.95
N LYS A 76 5.88 14.15 7.23
CA LYS A 76 5.45 14.26 8.63
C LYS A 76 4.76 12.94 8.99
N GLN A 77 5.51 11.86 9.16
CA GLN A 77 5.04 10.79 10.02
C GLN A 77 5.03 11.47 11.38
N ALA A 78 3.87 12.02 11.71
CA ALA A 78 3.61 12.68 12.96
C ALA A 78 4.12 11.72 14.01
N LYS A 79 5.17 12.10 14.75
CA LYS A 79 5.36 11.59 16.10
C LYS A 79 3.98 11.71 16.73
N GLN A 80 3.25 10.60 16.85
CA GLN A 80 1.93 10.61 17.45
C GLN A 80 2.17 10.97 18.91
N LYS A 81 2.00 12.24 19.24
CA LYS A 81 2.06 12.70 20.62
C LYS A 81 0.73 12.34 21.25
N ARG A 82 0.78 11.62 22.37
CA ARG A 82 -0.41 11.39 23.19
C ARG A 82 -0.79 12.73 23.81
N LEU A 83 -2.05 13.12 23.64
CA LEU A 83 -2.65 14.26 24.31
C LEU A 83 -3.70 13.72 25.27
N ALA A 84 -3.57 14.03 26.56
CA ALA A 84 -4.63 13.82 27.53
C ALA A 84 -5.50 15.09 27.52
N LEU A 85 -6.78 14.92 27.19
CA LEU A 85 -7.76 16.00 27.20
C LEU A 85 -8.62 15.85 28.46
N LEU A 86 -8.72 16.92 29.23
CA LEU A 86 -9.71 17.06 30.29
C LEU A 86 -10.86 17.88 29.70
N LEU A 87 -12.01 17.25 29.54
CA LEU A 87 -13.24 17.90 29.06
C LEU A 87 -14.19 18.02 30.23
N GLU A 88 -14.95 19.12 30.27
CA GLU A 88 -16.04 19.27 31.22
C GLU A 88 -17.11 18.21 30.99
N ASP A 89 -17.68 17.66 32.07
CA ASP A 89 -18.68 16.59 32.00
C ASP A 89 -19.89 16.96 31.15
N LYS A 90 -20.31 18.24 31.20
CA LYS A 90 -21.43 18.74 30.40
C LYS A 90 -21.14 18.63 28.90
N VAL A 91 -19.93 19.00 28.48
CA VAL A 91 -19.49 18.90 27.08
C VAL A 91 -19.43 17.44 26.62
N VAL A 92 -18.95 16.53 27.48
CA VAL A 92 -18.92 15.10 27.15
C VAL A 92 -20.33 14.55 26.93
N LYS A 93 -21.29 14.92 27.79
CA LYS A 93 -22.70 14.50 27.66
C LYS A 93 -23.35 15.02 26.38
N GLU A 94 -23.08 16.26 26.00
CA GLU A 94 -23.61 16.85 24.76
C GLU A 94 -23.04 16.14 23.52
N ILE A 95 -21.73 15.82 23.52
CA ILE A 95 -21.13 15.03 22.43
C ILE A 95 -21.79 13.65 22.34
N ASP A 96 -22.02 12.97 23.46
CA ASP A 96 -22.67 11.67 23.47
C ASP A 96 -24.10 11.72 22.92
N ALA A 97 -24.89 12.75 23.27
CA ALA A 97 -26.23 12.95 22.74
C ALA A 97 -26.22 13.09 21.21
N LEU A 98 -25.35 13.97 20.67
CA LEU A 98 -25.21 14.20 19.23
C LEU A 98 -24.78 12.93 18.47
N LEU A 99 -23.91 12.12 19.06
CA LEU A 99 -23.47 10.86 18.46
C LEU A 99 -24.58 9.82 18.46
N ASN A 100 -25.40 9.77 19.52
CA ASN A 100 -26.52 8.85 19.59
C ASN A 100 -27.61 9.21 18.56
N GLU A 101 -27.87 10.51 18.33
CA GLU A 101 -28.74 10.96 17.25
C GLU A 101 -28.21 10.53 15.88
N ARG A 102 -26.91 10.72 15.62
CA ARG A 102 -26.29 10.27 14.35
C ARG A 102 -26.37 8.75 14.15
N ARG A 103 -26.17 7.97 15.21
CA ARG A 103 -26.35 6.52 15.18
C ARG A 103 -27.79 6.11 14.90
N ALA A 104 -28.76 6.81 15.49
CA ALA A 104 -30.18 6.58 15.23
C ALA A 104 -30.53 6.87 13.75
N MET A 105 -29.81 7.78 13.10
CA MET A 105 -29.91 8.07 11.66
C MET A 105 -29.10 7.10 10.77
N GLY A 106 -28.53 6.03 11.33
CA GLY A 106 -27.80 5.00 10.59
C GLY A 106 -26.31 5.27 10.38
N ASP A 107 -25.77 6.38 10.89
CA ASP A 107 -24.33 6.66 10.86
C ASP A 107 -23.63 6.05 12.08
N ILE A 108 -23.46 4.73 12.03
CA ILE A 108 -22.87 3.92 13.12
C ILE A 108 -21.34 4.05 13.15
N SER A 109 -20.75 4.55 12.06
CA SER A 109 -19.30 4.61 11.86
C SER A 109 -18.61 5.70 12.68
N PHE A 110 -19.37 6.64 13.23
CA PHE A 110 -18.84 7.86 13.82
C PHE A 110 -18.59 7.71 15.33
N SER A 111 -17.32 7.72 15.74
CA SER A 111 -16.91 7.60 17.15
C SER A 111 -16.70 8.95 17.82
N LYS A 112 -16.82 9.01 19.16
CA LYS A 112 -16.50 10.22 19.95
C LYS A 112 -15.09 10.73 19.70
N LYS A 113 -14.11 9.82 19.58
CA LYS A 113 -12.73 10.17 19.26
C LYS A 113 -12.63 10.82 17.87
N SER A 114 -13.32 10.27 16.88
CA SER A 114 -13.37 10.84 15.52
C SER A 114 -14.00 12.23 15.54
N TRP A 115 -15.14 12.38 16.25
CA TRP A 115 -15.84 13.64 16.42
C TRP A 115 -14.93 14.74 16.99
N ILE A 116 -14.23 14.45 18.10
CA ILE A 116 -13.31 15.41 18.73
C ILE A 116 -12.15 15.78 17.79
N ILE A 117 -11.59 14.80 17.06
CA ILE A 117 -10.52 15.06 16.09
C ILE A 117 -11.00 15.97 14.96
N GLU A 118 -12.22 15.76 14.46
CA GLU A 118 -12.81 16.61 13.42
C GLU A 118 -13.06 18.02 13.91
N ALA A 119 -13.64 18.18 15.10
CA ALA A 119 -13.86 19.49 15.71
C ALA A 119 -12.55 20.30 15.83
N ILE A 120 -11.45 19.65 16.25
CA ILE A 120 -10.12 20.28 16.33
C ILE A 120 -9.62 20.68 14.93
N LYS A 121 -9.74 19.80 13.93
CA LYS A 121 -9.31 20.08 12.56
C LYS A 121 -10.07 21.26 11.96
N GLU A 122 -11.39 21.29 12.14
CA GLU A 122 -12.22 22.38 11.62
C GLU A 122 -11.88 23.71 12.28
N LYS A 123 -11.63 23.74 13.60
CA LYS A 123 -11.20 24.96 14.28
C LYS A 123 -9.85 25.47 13.75
N LEU A 124 -8.87 24.58 13.59
CA LEU A 124 -7.58 24.93 13.01
C LEU A 124 -7.70 25.45 11.58
N ALA A 125 -8.58 24.85 10.77
CA ALA A 125 -8.84 25.32 9.41
C ALA A 125 -9.42 26.74 9.41
N ARG A 126 -10.44 27.02 10.23
CA ARG A 126 -11.03 28.37 10.37
C ARG A 126 -9.98 29.41 10.78
N ASP A 127 -9.13 29.05 11.73
CA ASP A 127 -8.10 29.96 12.25
C ASP A 127 -6.94 30.17 11.26
N SER A 128 -6.69 29.23 10.34
CA SER A 128 -5.67 29.38 9.28
C SER A 128 -6.10 30.22 8.08
N HIS A 129 -7.40 30.46 7.94
CA HIS A 129 -8.01 31.28 6.88
C HIS A 129 -8.40 32.69 7.35
N SER A 130 -8.05 33.06 8.59
CA SER A 130 -8.22 34.40 9.18
C SER A 130 -6.89 35.14 9.24
#